data_AF-A0A7Y3I9G5-F1
#
_entry.id   AF-A0A7Y3I9G5-F1
#
_cell.length_a   1.000
_cell.length_b   1.000
_cell.length_c   1.000
_cell.angle_alpha   90.00
_cell.angle_beta   90.00
_cell.angle_gamma   90.00
#
_symmetry.space_group_name_H-M   'P 1'
#
loop_
_entity.id
_entity.type
_entity.pdbx_description
1 polymer ?
#
loop_
_entity_poly.entity_id
_entity_poly.type
_entity_poly.pdbx_seq_one_letter_code
_entity_poly.pdbx_strand_id
1 'polypeptide(L)'
;LASMTEGDANLLDKTMIVYGSPMGDPNVHNHKRCPLFVVGGANGKLDGGVHLRAQPGTPMANVMLSLMHRLGMDDMDQFGNSTGDFSLTV
;
A
#
# COMPACT_ATOMS: atom_id res chain seq x y z
N LEU A 1 2.58 -7.15 -17.38
CA LEU A 1 3.20 -7.67 -16.14
C LEU A 1 2.89 -9.15 -15.96
N ALA A 2 1.62 -9.56 -15.83
CA ALA A 2 1.27 -10.97 -15.67
C ALA A 2 1.68 -11.89 -16.83
N SER A 3 1.76 -11.39 -18.07
CA SER A 3 2.21 -12.15 -19.25
C SER A 3 3.72 -12.17 -19.46
N MET A 4 4.50 -11.50 -18.60
CA MET A 4 5.95 -11.38 -18.72
C MET A 4 6.60 -12.24 -17.64
N THR A 5 7.29 -13.30 -18.02
CA THR A 5 8.02 -14.17 -17.09
C THR A 5 9.38 -13.57 -16.76
N GLU A 6 9.72 -13.53 -15.47
CA GLU A 6 11.04 -13.15 -14.98
C GLU A 6 11.54 -14.22 -14.00
N GLY A 7 12.47 -15.06 -14.44
CA GLY A 7 12.94 -16.20 -13.65
C GLY A 7 11.84 -17.25 -13.45
N ASP A 8 11.45 -17.46 -12.20
CA ASP A 8 10.53 -18.49 -11.70
C ASP A 8 9.07 -18.05 -11.58
N ALA A 9 8.76 -16.76 -11.74
CA ALA A 9 7.41 -16.22 -11.64
C ALA A 9 7.14 -15.14 -12.69
N ASN A 10 5.89 -14.69 -12.79
CA ASN A 10 5.57 -13.55 -13.66
C ASN A 10 5.92 -12.22 -12.96
N LEU A 11 6.14 -11.16 -13.75
CA LEU A 11 6.58 -9.86 -13.22
C LEU A 11 5.55 -9.21 -12.29
N LEU A 12 4.25 -9.52 -12.43
CA LEU A 12 3.22 -9.02 -11.50
C LEU A 12 3.36 -9.64 -10.10
N ASP A 13 3.73 -10.93 -10.02
CA ASP A 13 3.96 -11.60 -8.74
C ASP A 13 5.15 -10.99 -7.97
N LYS A 14 6.12 -10.44 -8.70
CA LYS A 14 7.33 -9.81 -8.13
C LYS A 14 7.16 -8.33 -7.80
N THR A 15 6.12 -7.68 -8.32
CA THR A 15 5.93 -6.23 -8.22
C THR A 15 4.89 -5.88 -7.15
N MET A 16 5.10 -4.75 -6.48
CA MET A 16 4.06 -4.05 -5.72
C MET A 16 3.64 -2.81 -6.50
N ILE A 17 2.35 -2.69 -6.82
CA ILE A 17 1.79 -1.52 -7.50
C ILE A 17 0.86 -0.82 -6.52
N VAL A 18 1.09 0.46 -6.32
CA VAL A 18 0.22 1.34 -5.54
C VAL A 18 -0.47 2.29 -6.51
N TYR A 19 -1.80 2.30 -6.49
CA TYR A 19 -2.62 3.17 -7.34
C TYR A 19 -3.75 3.79 -6.52
N GLY A 20 -3.99 5.09 -6.67
CA GLY A 20 -5.02 5.76 -5.91
C GLY A 20 -5.01 7.26 -6.10
N SER A 21 -5.81 7.94 -5.29
CA SER A 21 -5.82 9.40 -5.23
C SER A 21 -5.38 9.84 -3.84
N PRO A 22 -4.47 10.82 -3.72
CA PRO A 22 -4.15 11.41 -2.43
C PRO A 22 -5.29 12.31 -1.92
N MET A 23 -6.33 12.58 -2.71
CA MET A 23 -7.42 13.50 -2.38
C MET A 23 -8.80 12.88 -2.58
N GLY A 24 -9.66 13.02 -1.58
CA GLY A 24 -11.07 12.56 -1.65
C GLY A 24 -12.03 13.63 -2.15
N ASP A 25 -11.76 14.91 -1.83
CA ASP A 25 -12.44 16.07 -2.40
C ASP A 25 -11.40 17.07 -2.92
N PRO A 26 -11.32 17.28 -4.24
CA PRO A 26 -10.34 18.18 -4.83
C PRO A 26 -10.62 19.65 -4.53
N ASN A 27 -11.87 20.07 -4.27
CA ASN A 27 -12.18 21.49 -4.04
C ASN A 27 -11.53 22.04 -2.77
N VAL A 28 -11.38 21.18 -1.76
CA VAL A 28 -10.77 21.54 -0.47
C VAL A 28 -9.43 20.82 -0.25
N HIS A 29 -8.90 20.15 -1.26
CA HIS A 29 -7.62 19.43 -1.22
C HIS A 29 -7.49 18.50 0.01
N ASN A 30 -8.57 17.80 0.39
CA ASN A 30 -8.55 17.02 1.62
C ASN A 30 -8.01 15.59 1.39
N HIS A 31 -7.34 15.06 2.41
CA HIS A 31 -6.82 13.70 2.45
C HIS A 31 -7.78 12.75 3.20
N LYS A 32 -9.10 12.85 2.95
CA LYS A 32 -10.12 12.06 3.66
C LYS A 32 -10.79 11.06 2.73
N ARG A 33 -10.95 9.81 3.21
CA ARG A 33 -11.61 8.71 2.47
C ARG A 33 -11.01 8.51 1.07
N CYS A 34 -9.71 8.69 0.98
CA CYS A 34 -8.96 8.52 -0.26
C CYS A 34 -8.90 7.04 -0.65
N PRO A 35 -9.20 6.69 -1.91
CA PRO A 35 -9.04 5.33 -2.38
C PRO A 35 -7.56 5.01 -2.59
N LEU A 36 -7.14 3.85 -2.08
CA LEU A 36 -5.83 3.28 -2.32
C LEU A 36 -5.99 1.80 -2.69
N PHE A 37 -5.42 1.44 -3.83
CA PHE A 37 -5.35 0.09 -4.35
C PHE A 37 -3.89 -0.37 -4.32
N VAL A 38 -3.66 -1.55 -3.74
CA VAL A 38 -2.37 -2.21 -3.78
C VAL A 38 -2.55 -3.53 -4.50
N VAL A 39 -1.81 -3.74 -5.59
CA VAL A 39 -1.92 -4.94 -6.44
C VAL A 39 -0.54 -5.49 -6.79
N GLY A 40 -0.50 -6.78 -7.12
CA GLY A 40 0.74 -7.52 -7.33
C GLY A 40 1.11 -8.38 -6.11
N GLY A 41 2.12 -9.24 -6.28
CA GLY A 41 2.50 -10.20 -5.24
C GLY A 41 3.61 -9.70 -4.31
N ALA A 42 4.39 -8.70 -4.73
CA ALA A 42 5.57 -8.22 -4.01
C ALA A 42 6.49 -9.37 -3.53
N ASN A 43 6.72 -10.38 -4.37
CA ASN A 43 7.43 -11.63 -4.02
C ASN A 43 6.82 -12.36 -2.81
N GLY A 44 5.48 -12.47 -2.77
CA GLY A 44 4.75 -13.16 -1.71
C GLY A 44 4.62 -12.36 -0.40
N LYS A 45 4.86 -11.05 -0.44
CA LYS A 45 4.75 -10.17 0.74
C LYS A 45 3.37 -9.59 0.95
N LEU A 46 2.49 -9.72 -0.05
CA LEU A 46 1.10 -9.27 -0.02
C LEU A 46 0.15 -10.46 -0.12
N ASP A 47 -0.72 -10.61 0.88
CA ASP A 47 -1.73 -11.69 0.89
C ASP A 47 -2.85 -11.45 -0.14
N GLY A 48 -3.14 -10.18 -0.43
CA GLY A 48 -4.19 -9.78 -1.37
C GLY A 48 -5.61 -10.14 -0.90
N GLY A 49 -6.60 -9.97 -1.78
CA GLY A 49 -7.97 -10.44 -1.54
C GLY A 49 -8.74 -9.75 -0.40
N VAL A 50 -8.24 -8.63 0.13
CA VAL A 50 -8.85 -7.93 1.26
C VAL A 50 -9.33 -6.53 0.88
N HIS A 51 -10.35 -6.04 1.59
CA HIS A 51 -10.79 -4.65 1.54
C HIS A 51 -10.83 -4.09 2.96
N LEU A 52 -9.93 -3.15 3.24
CA LEU A 52 -9.68 -2.63 4.57
C LEU A 52 -10.15 -1.19 4.66
N ARG A 53 -10.85 -0.85 5.74
CA ARG A 53 -11.30 0.51 6.02
C ARG A 53 -10.56 1.06 7.23
N ALA A 54 -9.75 2.08 7.00
CA ALA A 54 -9.10 2.81 8.07
C ALA A 54 -10.10 3.60 8.93
N GLN A 55 -9.79 3.74 10.23
CA GLN A 55 -10.56 4.61 11.11
C GLN A 55 -10.42 6.08 10.67
N PRO A 56 -11.45 6.92 10.88
CA PRO A 56 -11.36 8.34 10.58
C PRO A 56 -10.14 8.99 11.25
N GLY A 57 -9.39 9.78 10.49
CA GLY A 57 -8.18 10.46 10.99
C GLY A 57 -6.89 9.64 10.89
N THR A 58 -6.96 8.36 10.50
CA THR A 58 -5.76 7.56 10.21
C THR A 58 -4.98 8.20 9.05
N PRO A 59 -3.70 8.58 9.22
CA PRO A 59 -2.89 9.09 8.13
C PRO A 59 -2.73 8.02 7.03
N MET A 60 -2.90 8.40 5.76
CA MET A 60 -2.62 7.51 4.63
C MET A 60 -1.16 7.01 4.66
N ALA A 61 -0.26 7.82 5.20
CA ALA A 61 1.14 7.48 5.35
C ALA A 61 1.38 6.21 6.20
N ASN A 62 0.47 5.83 7.10
CA ASN A 62 0.57 4.57 7.85
C ASN A 62 0.52 3.36 6.90
N VAL A 63 -0.27 3.42 5.82
CA VAL A 63 -0.28 2.37 4.80
C VAL A 63 1.05 2.33 4.07
N MET A 64 1.60 3.49 3.70
CA MET A 64 2.88 3.58 3.00
C MET A 64 4.04 3.04 3.83
N LEU A 65 4.07 3.35 5.14
CA LEU A 65 5.05 2.81 6.08
C LEU A 65 5.02 1.28 6.07
N SER A 66 3.84 0.69 6.24
CA SER A 66 3.69 -0.77 6.25
C SER A 66 4.03 -1.40 4.90
N LEU A 67 3.75 -0.74 3.77
CA LEU A 67 4.18 -1.22 2.45
C LEU A 67 5.71 -1.21 2.29
N MET A 68 6.40 -0.20 2.82
CA MET A 68 7.88 -0.16 2.80
C MET A 68 8.50 -1.25 3.67
N HIS A 69 7.93 -1.53 4.85
CA HIS A 69 8.33 -2.69 5.66
C HIS A 69 8.13 -4.01 4.90
N ARG A 70 7.01 -4.17 4.18
CA ARG A 70 6.80 -5.35 3.32
C ARG A 70 7.86 -5.50 2.22
N LEU A 71 8.49 -4.40 1.80
CA LEU A 71 9.61 -4.38 0.86
C LEU A 71 10.98 -4.53 1.52
N GLY A 72 11.04 -4.76 2.83
CA GLY A 72 12.26 -5.05 3.60
C GLY A 72 12.92 -3.84 4.23
N MET A 73 12.26 -2.67 4.27
CA MET A 73 12.75 -1.46 4.94
C MET A 73 12.39 -1.47 6.43
N ASP A 74 12.66 -2.58 7.13
CA ASP A 74 12.16 -2.87 8.48
C ASP A 74 12.69 -1.90 9.57
N ASP A 75 13.73 -1.12 9.27
CA ASP A 75 14.35 -0.11 10.13
C ASP A 75 13.73 1.29 9.97
N MET A 76 12.74 1.47 9.09
CA MET A 76 12.04 2.73 8.94
C MET A 76 10.98 2.93 10.04
N ASP A 77 11.22 3.88 10.94
CA ASP A 77 10.26 4.20 12.02
C ASP A 77 9.09 5.10 11.55
N GLN A 78 9.29 5.88 10.48
CA GLN A 78 8.31 6.88 10.03
C GLN A 78 8.38 7.14 8.53
N PHE A 79 7.22 7.43 7.94
CA PHE A 79 7.08 7.94 6.58
C PHE A 79 6.12 9.14 6.57
N GLY A 80 6.57 10.30 6.07
CA GLY A 80 5.72 11.50 6.03
C GLY A 80 5.11 11.84 7.40
N ASN A 81 3.78 11.85 7.48
CA ASN A 81 3.05 12.08 8.73
C ASN A 81 2.48 10.79 9.35
N SER A 82 3.09 9.63 9.08
CA SER A 82 2.65 8.38 9.70
C SER A 82 2.76 8.46 11.22
N THR A 83 1.78 7.88 11.90
CA THR A 83 1.75 7.75 13.37
C THR A 83 2.00 6.32 13.84
N GLY A 84 2.23 5.41 12.89
CA GLY A 84 2.48 3.99 13.11
C GLY A 84 2.12 3.20 11.86
N ASP A 85 2.12 1.88 11.97
CA ASP A 85 1.74 0.96 10.90
C ASP A 85 0.22 0.85 10.70
N PHE A 86 -0.16 0.37 9.53
CA PHE A 86 -1.51 -0.04 9.18
C PHE A 86 -1.54 -1.53 8.87
N SER A 87 -2.35 -2.30 9.60
CA SER A 87 -2.54 -3.73 9.31
C SER A 87 -3.08 -3.93 7.90
N LEU A 88 -2.39 -4.72 7.09
CA LEU A 88 -2.79 -5.11 5.73
C LEU A 88 -3.51 -6.45 5.68
N THR A 89 -3.86 -7.01 6.85
CA THR A 89 -4.60 -8.26 7.01
C THR A 89 -5.86 -8.03 7.85
N VAL A 90 -6.82 -8.95 7.74
CA VAL A 90 -8.07 -8.96 8.53
C VAL A 90 -7.83 -9.45 9.95
#